data_AF-A0A7Y2E9T8-F1
#
_entry.id   AF-A0A7Y2E9T8-F1
#
_cell.length_a   1.000
_cell.length_b   1.000
_cell.length_c   1.000
_cell.angle_alpha   90.00
_cell.angle_beta   90.00
_cell.angle_gamma   90.00
#
_symmetry.space_group_name_H-M   'P 1'
#
loop_
_entity.id
_entity.type
_entity.pdbx_description
1 polymer ?
#
loop_
_entity_poly.entity_id
_entity_poly.type
_entity_poly.pdbx_seq_one_letter_code
_entity_poly.pdbx_strand_id
1 'polypeptide(L)'
;MNQASRPPLFTLIVALLALHWGYPAHASNGPNPDACIALHLVPEESKGKKLCAPNTKGWTELQVSGEINQRYWAYVVVTDFDTDLGLTGIQFGIEYDAAPGKGVDILRWQKCSTLEFASKSWPEAGTGTLLTWDRNRECQKEDPVVVGAFLVEAKTEGQLSLVARPVDGIAAVAACTASVTEVNQSISRIQTKNLGWVAFGSSKGHDPTVPASPNR
;
A
#
# COMPACT_ATOMS: atom_id res chain seq x y z
N MET A 1 60.96 54.54 44.91
CA MET A 1 61.03 53.39 45.84
C MET A 1 59.65 53.29 46.47
N ASN A 2 58.81 52.27 46.29
CA ASN A 2 59.01 50.91 45.81
C ASN A 2 57.85 50.47 44.89
N GLN A 3 58.24 49.69 43.90
CA GLN A 3 57.46 49.03 42.87
C GLN A 3 56.92 47.71 43.44
N ALA A 4 55.64 47.43 43.29
CA ALA A 4 55.06 46.11 43.59
C ALA A 4 54.14 45.69 42.45
N SER A 5 54.63 44.74 41.66
CA SER A 5 53.99 44.08 40.52
C SER A 5 52.94 43.07 40.96
N ARG A 6 51.78 43.05 40.30
CA ARG A 6 50.80 41.94 40.36
C ARG A 6 50.61 41.35 38.94
N PRO A 7 50.45 40.02 38.82
CA PRO A 7 50.36 39.33 37.53
C PRO A 7 48.94 39.38 36.93
N PRO A 8 48.79 39.12 35.61
CA PRO A 8 47.51 39.21 34.91
C PRO A 8 46.67 37.94 35.12
N LEU A 9 45.40 38.11 35.51
CA LEU A 9 44.43 37.02 35.56
C LEU A 9 43.75 36.90 34.20
N PHE A 10 44.11 35.85 33.47
CA PHE A 10 43.43 35.34 32.27
C PHE A 10 41.92 35.20 32.56
N THR A 11 41.09 35.97 31.86
CA THR A 11 39.63 35.78 31.90
C THR A 11 39.26 34.82 30.77
N LEU A 12 38.79 33.64 31.18
CA LEU A 12 38.27 32.54 30.36
C LEU A 12 37.19 33.04 29.38
N ILE A 13 37.41 32.83 28.08
CA ILE A 13 36.34 32.80 27.07
C ILE A 13 35.73 31.39 27.13
N VAL A 14 34.57 31.25 27.79
CA VAL A 14 33.74 30.03 27.68
C VAL A 14 32.89 30.17 26.43
N ALA A 15 33.41 29.67 25.31
CA ALA A 15 32.62 29.48 24.09
C ALA A 15 31.63 28.32 24.32
N LEU A 16 30.37 28.65 24.61
CA LEU A 16 29.24 27.73 24.54
C LEU A 16 28.99 27.37 23.07
N LEU A 17 29.79 26.44 22.55
CA LEU A 17 29.46 25.67 21.36
C LEU A 17 28.29 24.75 21.73
N ALA A 18 27.07 25.25 21.55
CA ALA A 18 25.88 24.41 21.50
C ALA A 18 26.05 23.46 20.30
N LEU A 19 26.60 22.28 20.58
CA LEU A 19 26.49 21.09 19.75
C LEU A 19 25.00 20.83 19.58
N HIS A 20 24.43 21.42 18.53
CA HIS A 20 23.16 21.00 17.97
C HIS A 20 23.45 19.62 17.36
N TRP A 21 23.38 18.59 18.20
CA TRP A 21 23.10 17.25 17.72
C TRP A 21 21.76 17.36 17.02
N GLY A 22 21.80 17.56 15.70
CA GLY A 22 20.66 17.37 14.85
C GLY A 22 20.21 15.94 15.10
N TYR A 23 19.15 15.78 15.88
CA TYR A 23 18.44 14.51 15.95
C TYR A 23 18.10 14.18 14.50
N PRO A 24 18.58 13.05 13.96
CA PRO A 24 18.17 12.64 12.63
C PRO A 24 16.65 12.58 12.68
N ALA A 25 15.99 13.41 11.87
CA ALA A 25 14.56 13.30 11.68
C ALA A 25 14.32 11.89 11.14
N HIS A 26 13.81 11.01 12.00
CA HIS A 26 13.42 9.67 11.56
C HIS A 26 12.38 9.87 10.46
N ALA A 27 12.69 9.41 9.25
CA ALA A 27 11.71 9.35 8.19
C ALA A 27 10.57 8.48 8.70
N SER A 28 9.44 9.11 9.04
CA SER A 28 8.22 8.39 9.40
C SER A 28 7.72 7.70 8.13
N ASN A 29 7.45 6.39 8.22
CA ASN A 29 6.81 5.61 7.15
C ASN A 29 5.31 5.94 7.02
N GLY A 30 4.85 7.03 7.63
CA GLY A 30 3.47 7.47 7.65
C GLY A 30 2.67 6.89 8.83
N PRO A 31 1.38 7.23 8.92
CA PRO A 31 0.49 6.86 10.02
C PRO A 31 0.10 5.37 10.06
N ASN A 32 0.19 4.69 8.91
CA ASN A 32 -0.10 3.27 8.71
C ASN A 32 1.14 2.53 8.17
N PRO A 33 2.23 2.38 8.94
CA PRO A 33 3.51 1.88 8.44
C PRO A 33 3.49 0.38 8.09
N ASP A 34 2.55 -0.37 8.68
CA ASP A 34 2.45 -1.83 8.54
C ASP A 34 1.41 -2.25 7.48
N ALA A 35 0.69 -1.28 6.90
CA ALA A 35 -0.36 -1.57 5.93
C ALA A 35 0.16 -2.39 4.75
N CYS A 36 -0.67 -3.35 4.33
CA CYS A 36 -0.45 -4.20 3.17
C CYS A 36 -1.52 -3.93 2.11
N ILE A 37 -1.12 -3.96 0.83
CA ILE A 37 -2.07 -3.99 -0.28
C ILE A 37 -1.97 -5.37 -0.90
N ALA A 38 -3.06 -6.13 -0.90
CA ALA A 38 -3.08 -7.52 -1.30
C ALA A 38 -4.19 -7.80 -2.32
N LEU A 39 -4.15 -9.01 -2.87
CA LEU A 39 -5.17 -9.54 -3.76
C LEU A 39 -5.82 -10.78 -3.13
N HIS A 40 -7.14 -10.90 -3.27
CA HIS A 40 -7.91 -12.05 -2.79
C HIS A 40 -8.82 -12.58 -3.90
N LEU A 41 -8.66 -13.86 -4.26
CA LEU A 41 -9.45 -14.50 -5.30
C LEU A 41 -10.75 -15.09 -4.75
N VAL A 42 -11.86 -14.80 -5.43
CA VAL A 42 -13.14 -15.48 -5.19
C VAL A 42 -13.77 -15.89 -6.53
N PRO A 43 -14.05 -17.19 -6.77
CA PRO A 43 -14.58 -17.68 -8.06
C PRO A 43 -15.83 -16.95 -8.52
N GLU A 44 -15.92 -16.43 -9.75
CA GLU A 44 -16.99 -15.53 -10.21
C GLU A 44 -18.41 -15.98 -9.79
N GLU A 45 -18.69 -17.28 -9.91
CA GLU A 45 -19.97 -17.95 -9.68
C GLU A 45 -20.44 -18.03 -8.21
N SER A 46 -19.62 -17.66 -7.21
CA SER A 46 -20.08 -17.75 -5.82
C SER A 46 -21.23 -16.76 -5.53
N LYS A 47 -22.32 -17.26 -4.94
CA LYS A 47 -23.56 -16.50 -4.69
C LYS A 47 -23.36 -15.34 -3.68
N GLY A 48 -24.19 -14.29 -3.80
CA GLY A 48 -24.37 -13.28 -2.76
C GLY A 48 -23.28 -12.19 -2.66
N LYS A 49 -22.46 -12.01 -3.70
CA LYS A 49 -21.34 -11.06 -3.66
C LYS A 49 -21.78 -9.63 -3.92
N LYS A 50 -21.54 -8.76 -2.94
CA LYS A 50 -21.42 -7.32 -3.18
C LYS A 50 -19.95 -7.02 -3.40
N LEU A 51 -19.59 -6.53 -4.58
CA LEU A 51 -18.18 -6.28 -4.94
C LEU A 51 -17.50 -5.28 -4.01
N CYS A 52 -18.20 -4.23 -3.59
CA CYS A 52 -17.65 -3.17 -2.74
C CYS A 52 -18.03 -3.27 -1.26
N ALA A 53 -18.66 -4.37 -0.88
CA ALA A 53 -18.97 -4.68 0.51
C ALA A 53 -19.09 -6.20 0.69
N PRO A 54 -18.05 -6.97 0.30
CA PRO A 54 -18.08 -8.40 0.55
C PRO A 54 -18.08 -8.66 2.05
N ASN A 55 -18.61 -9.79 2.47
CA ASN A 55 -18.49 -10.20 3.87
C ASN A 55 -17.05 -10.67 4.13
N THR A 56 -16.21 -9.76 4.59
CA THR A 56 -14.79 -9.99 4.85
C THR A 56 -14.54 -10.73 6.17
N LYS A 57 -15.54 -10.85 7.05
CA LYS A 57 -15.40 -11.56 8.35
C LYS A 57 -14.99 -13.03 8.23
N GLY A 58 -15.12 -13.63 7.05
CA GLY A 58 -14.68 -15.00 6.76
C GLY A 58 -13.29 -15.11 6.14
N TRP A 59 -12.60 -14.01 5.87
CA TRP A 59 -11.28 -14.01 5.25
C TRP A 59 -10.20 -14.16 6.33
N THR A 60 -10.07 -15.36 6.86
CA THR A 60 -8.98 -15.69 7.80
C THR A 60 -7.63 -15.86 7.09
N GLU A 61 -7.63 -16.08 5.77
CA GLU A 61 -6.46 -16.21 4.92
C GLU A 61 -6.79 -15.70 3.51
N LEU A 62 -5.85 -14.99 2.87
CA LEU A 62 -6.07 -14.54 1.50
C LEU A 62 -5.90 -15.69 0.51
N GLN A 63 -6.89 -15.87 -0.37
CA GLN A 63 -6.81 -16.83 -1.46
C GLN A 63 -5.97 -16.23 -2.59
N VAL A 64 -4.69 -16.58 -2.61
CA VAL A 64 -3.70 -16.02 -3.58
C VAL A 64 -3.38 -16.96 -4.75
N SER A 65 -4.03 -18.12 -4.82
CA SER A 65 -3.86 -19.12 -5.88
C SER A 65 -5.18 -19.41 -6.58
N GLY A 66 -5.18 -19.39 -7.90
CA GLY A 66 -6.34 -19.68 -8.74
C GLY A 66 -6.08 -20.78 -9.76
N GLU A 67 -7.15 -21.39 -10.25
CA GLU A 67 -7.10 -22.38 -11.32
C GLU A 67 -7.08 -21.69 -12.69
N ILE A 68 -6.44 -22.34 -13.67
CA ILE A 68 -6.54 -21.92 -15.07
C ILE A 68 -7.93 -22.25 -15.64
N ASN A 69 -8.38 -21.48 -16.63
CA ASN A 69 -9.69 -21.58 -17.26
C ASN A 69 -10.88 -21.42 -16.30
N GLN A 70 -10.66 -20.76 -15.16
CA GLN A 70 -11.71 -20.34 -14.23
C GLN A 70 -11.66 -18.83 -14.03
N ARG A 71 -12.84 -18.23 -13.90
CA ARG A 71 -12.98 -16.79 -13.66
C ARG A 71 -13.02 -16.49 -12.18
N TYR A 72 -12.35 -15.41 -11.80
CA TYR A 72 -12.30 -14.94 -10.43
C TYR A 72 -12.57 -13.45 -10.36
N TRP A 73 -13.21 -13.03 -9.27
CA TRP A 73 -13.01 -11.68 -8.77
C TRP A 73 -11.72 -11.66 -7.95
N ALA A 74 -10.71 -10.97 -8.45
CA ALA A 74 -9.50 -10.62 -7.72
C ALA A 74 -9.73 -9.29 -6.98
N TYR A 75 -10.15 -9.38 -5.72
CA TYR A 75 -10.37 -8.22 -4.87
C TYR A 75 -9.03 -7.59 -4.50
N VAL A 76 -8.93 -6.27 -4.68
CA VAL A 76 -7.83 -5.48 -4.14
C VAL A 76 -8.22 -5.07 -2.72
N VAL A 77 -7.40 -5.45 -1.75
CA VAL A 77 -7.68 -5.24 -0.33
C VAL A 77 -6.54 -4.48 0.33
N VAL A 78 -6.87 -3.66 1.32
CA VAL A 78 -5.91 -3.09 2.26
C VAL A 78 -6.15 -3.70 3.63
N THR A 79 -5.07 -4.10 4.29
CA THR A 79 -5.09 -4.74 5.61
C THR A 79 -3.89 -4.31 6.45
N ASP A 80 -3.83 -4.71 7.71
CA ASP A 80 -2.77 -4.40 8.67
C ASP A 80 -2.55 -2.88 8.85
N PHE A 81 -3.62 -2.09 8.74
CA PHE A 81 -3.58 -0.65 8.96
C PHE A 81 -4.22 -0.28 10.31
N ASP A 82 -3.92 0.91 10.82
CA ASP A 82 -4.53 1.42 12.05
C ASP A 82 -5.99 1.82 11.78
N THR A 83 -6.93 1.02 12.29
CA THR A 83 -8.38 1.24 12.10
C THR A 83 -8.93 2.45 12.86
N ASP A 84 -8.23 2.93 13.90
CA ASP A 84 -8.60 4.18 14.58
C ASP A 84 -8.31 5.38 13.67
N LEU A 85 -7.15 5.36 12.99
CA LEU A 85 -6.76 6.37 12.00
C LEU A 85 -7.56 6.25 10.69
N GLY A 86 -7.90 5.03 10.29
CA GLY A 86 -8.68 4.74 9.09
C GLY A 86 -7.94 5.03 7.77
N LEU A 87 -8.60 4.76 6.65
CA LEU A 87 -8.12 5.07 5.31
C LEU A 87 -9.08 5.98 4.54
N THR A 88 -8.51 6.95 3.81
CA THR A 88 -9.26 7.84 2.91
C THR A 88 -8.72 7.85 1.49
N GLY A 89 -7.60 7.17 1.23
CA GLY A 89 -7.06 7.04 -0.12
C GLY A 89 -6.01 5.95 -0.23
N ILE A 90 -5.81 5.49 -1.46
CA ILE A 90 -4.82 4.47 -1.83
C ILE A 90 -4.32 4.76 -3.24
N GLN A 91 -3.06 4.43 -3.52
CA GLN A 91 -2.57 4.31 -4.88
C GLN A 91 -1.69 3.08 -5.07
N PHE A 92 -1.81 2.48 -6.25
CA PHE A 92 -1.07 1.29 -6.65
C PHE A 92 -1.06 1.16 -8.18
N GLY A 93 -0.21 0.27 -8.67
CA GLY A 93 -0.17 -0.20 -10.04
C GLY A 93 -0.40 -1.70 -10.14
N ILE A 94 -0.48 -2.19 -11.38
CA ILE A 94 -0.55 -3.63 -11.67
C ILE A 94 0.45 -4.02 -12.74
N GLU A 95 0.92 -5.26 -12.66
CA GLU A 95 1.77 -5.90 -13.65
C GLU A 95 1.26 -7.33 -13.92
N TYR A 96 1.20 -7.72 -15.20
CA TYR A 96 0.83 -9.05 -15.66
C TYR A 96 1.29 -9.25 -17.11
N ASP A 97 1.40 -10.50 -17.57
CA ASP A 97 1.66 -10.77 -18.99
C ASP A 97 0.40 -10.49 -19.81
N ALA A 98 0.41 -9.37 -20.56
CA ALA A 98 -0.72 -8.95 -21.39
C ALA A 98 -0.73 -9.59 -22.80
N ALA A 99 0.17 -10.54 -23.08
CA ALA A 99 0.15 -11.23 -24.36
C ALA A 99 -1.16 -12.05 -24.52
N PRO A 100 -1.86 -11.96 -25.66
CA PRO A 100 -3.15 -12.61 -25.84
C PRO A 100 -3.12 -14.11 -25.53
N GLY A 101 -3.95 -14.53 -24.55
CA GLY A 101 -4.04 -15.93 -24.14
C GLY A 101 -2.82 -16.46 -23.37
N LYS A 102 -1.98 -15.57 -22.85
CA LYS A 102 -0.91 -15.87 -21.90
C LYS A 102 -1.20 -15.20 -20.58
N GLY A 103 -0.82 -15.87 -19.50
CA GLY A 103 -0.97 -15.37 -18.15
C GLY A 103 -2.42 -15.05 -17.79
N VAL A 104 -2.65 -13.83 -17.34
CA VAL A 104 -3.91 -13.35 -16.77
C VAL A 104 -4.56 -12.33 -17.70
N ASP A 105 -5.76 -12.63 -18.17
CA ASP A 105 -6.61 -11.67 -18.89
C ASP A 105 -7.46 -10.90 -17.86
N ILE A 106 -7.36 -9.55 -17.85
CA ILE A 106 -8.28 -8.69 -17.09
C ILE A 106 -9.50 -8.37 -17.95
N LEU A 107 -10.65 -8.85 -17.53
CA LEU A 107 -11.92 -8.70 -18.25
C LEU A 107 -12.70 -7.45 -17.82
N ARG A 108 -12.53 -7.01 -16.57
CA ARG A 108 -13.21 -5.82 -16.01
C ARG A 108 -12.49 -5.30 -14.77
N TRP A 109 -12.53 -3.99 -14.55
CA TRP A 109 -12.23 -3.33 -13.28
C TRP A 109 -13.49 -2.75 -12.65
N GLN A 110 -13.61 -2.87 -11.32
CA GLN A 110 -14.66 -2.22 -10.53
C GLN A 110 -14.02 -1.50 -9.33
N LYS A 111 -14.05 -0.18 -9.33
CA LYS A 111 -13.65 0.62 -8.16
C LYS A 111 -14.70 0.58 -7.05
N CYS A 112 -14.24 0.69 -5.81
CA CYS A 112 -15.07 0.82 -4.61
C CYS A 112 -14.88 2.15 -3.87
N SER A 113 -14.23 3.11 -4.53
CA SER A 113 -14.02 4.47 -4.06
C SER A 113 -14.97 5.48 -4.68
N THR A 114 -15.04 6.65 -4.05
CA THR A 114 -15.81 7.81 -4.51
C THR A 114 -15.18 8.41 -5.77
N LEU A 115 -13.88 8.69 -5.73
CA LEU A 115 -13.10 9.21 -6.86
C LEU A 115 -11.99 8.25 -7.27
N GLU A 116 -11.66 8.28 -8.55
CA GLU A 116 -10.57 7.53 -9.16
C GLU A 116 -9.82 8.43 -10.13
N PHE A 117 -8.48 8.40 -10.04
CA PHE A 117 -7.54 9.10 -10.90
C PHE A 117 -6.65 8.07 -11.59
N ALA A 118 -7.26 7.32 -12.50
CA ALA A 118 -6.60 6.27 -13.25
C ALA A 118 -5.54 6.83 -14.21
N SER A 119 -4.45 6.08 -14.39
CA SER A 119 -3.50 6.32 -15.48
C SER A 119 -4.17 6.02 -16.82
N LYS A 120 -3.57 6.53 -17.91
CA LYS A 120 -4.05 6.21 -19.26
C LYS A 120 -4.10 4.69 -19.45
N SER A 121 -5.20 4.21 -20.05
CA SER A 121 -5.45 2.79 -20.36
C SER A 121 -5.58 1.84 -19.17
N TRP A 122 -5.77 2.35 -17.95
CA TRP A 122 -6.10 1.49 -16.80
C TRP A 122 -7.33 0.60 -17.11
N PRO A 123 -7.29 -0.73 -16.85
CA PRO A 123 -6.27 -1.48 -16.11
C PRO A 123 -5.33 -2.33 -17.00
N GLU A 124 -4.70 -1.76 -18.03
CA GLU A 124 -3.66 -2.47 -18.79
C GLU A 124 -2.39 -2.74 -17.94
N ALA A 125 -1.58 -3.73 -18.32
CA ALA A 125 -0.32 -4.03 -17.64
C ALA A 125 0.62 -2.81 -17.60
N GLY A 126 1.33 -2.62 -16.50
CA GLY A 126 2.21 -1.48 -16.30
C GLY A 126 1.47 -0.14 -16.12
N THR A 127 0.18 -0.18 -15.77
CA THR A 127 -0.60 1.03 -15.43
C THR A 127 -0.94 1.07 -13.93
N GLY A 128 -1.56 2.16 -13.48
CA GLY A 128 -1.89 2.34 -12.06
C GLY A 128 -3.02 3.33 -11.81
N THR A 129 -3.56 3.32 -10.60
CA THR A 129 -4.68 4.17 -10.20
C THR A 129 -4.47 4.77 -8.81
N LEU A 130 -5.15 5.88 -8.55
CA LEU A 130 -5.28 6.50 -7.24
C LEU A 130 -6.76 6.60 -6.91
N LEU A 131 -7.16 6.06 -5.77
CA LEU A 131 -8.55 6.00 -5.30
C LEU A 131 -8.69 6.83 -4.03
N THR A 132 -9.77 7.61 -3.91
CA THR A 132 -10.06 8.37 -2.68
C THR A 132 -11.53 8.31 -2.30
N TRP A 133 -11.79 8.38 -0.99
CA TRP A 133 -13.11 8.54 -0.39
C TRP A 133 -13.27 9.93 0.22
N ASP A 134 -14.51 10.36 0.49
CA ASP A 134 -14.75 11.54 1.32
C ASP A 134 -14.35 11.24 2.77
N ARG A 135 -13.22 11.78 3.23
CA ARG A 135 -12.69 11.54 4.57
C ARG A 135 -13.69 11.82 5.72
N ASN A 136 -14.66 12.72 5.53
CA ASN A 136 -15.59 13.11 6.58
C ASN A 136 -16.80 12.18 6.69
N ARG A 137 -17.09 11.41 5.64
CA ARG A 137 -18.31 10.59 5.53
C ARG A 137 -18.04 9.11 5.28
N GLU A 138 -16.93 8.82 4.61
CA GLU A 138 -16.59 7.53 4.04
C GLU A 138 -15.16 7.13 4.41
N CYS A 139 -14.70 7.57 5.60
CA CYS A 139 -13.47 7.05 6.18
C CYS A 139 -13.59 5.54 6.40
N GLN A 140 -12.68 4.78 5.82
CA GLN A 140 -12.69 3.32 5.89
C GLN A 140 -12.01 2.89 7.20
N LYS A 141 -12.74 2.16 8.06
CA LYS A 141 -12.28 1.79 9.41
C LYS A 141 -12.42 0.29 9.72
N GLU A 142 -12.78 -0.52 8.74
CA GLU A 142 -12.84 -1.98 8.89
C GLU A 142 -11.54 -2.60 8.34
N ASP A 143 -11.11 -3.74 8.86
CA ASP A 143 -9.95 -4.47 8.34
C ASP A 143 -10.37 -5.90 7.99
N PRO A 144 -10.20 -6.38 6.74
CA PRO A 144 -9.67 -5.66 5.57
C PRO A 144 -10.67 -4.75 4.89
N VAL A 145 -10.18 -3.74 4.16
CA VAL A 145 -10.96 -2.86 3.29
C VAL A 145 -10.81 -3.26 1.83
N VAL A 146 -11.93 -3.43 1.14
CA VAL A 146 -11.96 -3.67 -0.31
C VAL A 146 -11.97 -2.35 -1.06
N VAL A 147 -10.95 -2.11 -1.88
CA VAL A 147 -10.81 -0.85 -2.63
C VAL A 147 -11.27 -0.99 -4.09
N GLY A 148 -11.33 -2.22 -4.59
CA GLY A 148 -11.85 -2.55 -5.91
C GLY A 148 -11.70 -4.03 -6.20
N ALA A 149 -12.09 -4.45 -7.41
CA ALA A 149 -11.91 -5.82 -7.86
C ALA A 149 -11.72 -5.89 -9.37
N PHE A 150 -10.82 -6.79 -9.80
CA PHE A 150 -10.69 -7.20 -11.20
C PHE A 150 -11.50 -8.47 -11.44
N LEU A 151 -12.26 -8.53 -12.54
CA LEU A 151 -12.69 -9.80 -13.08
C LEU A 151 -11.55 -10.33 -13.95
N VAL A 152 -11.04 -11.51 -13.61
CA VAL A 152 -9.86 -12.09 -14.27
C VAL A 152 -10.10 -13.52 -14.70
N GLU A 153 -9.39 -13.94 -15.74
CA GLU A 153 -9.33 -15.32 -16.21
C GLU A 153 -7.90 -15.62 -16.67
N ALA A 154 -7.34 -16.76 -16.27
CA ALA A 154 -6.01 -17.17 -16.73
C ALA A 154 -6.11 -18.39 -17.64
N LYS A 155 -5.64 -18.29 -18.89
CA LYS A 155 -5.66 -19.43 -19.84
C LYS A 155 -4.40 -20.28 -19.78
N THR A 156 -3.32 -19.71 -19.27
CA THR A 156 -2.08 -20.41 -18.95
C THR A 156 -1.65 -20.05 -17.55
N GLU A 157 -0.56 -20.64 -17.07
CA GLU A 157 0.09 -20.15 -15.86
C GLU A 157 0.48 -18.68 -16.01
N GLY A 158 0.34 -17.93 -14.93
CA GLY A 158 0.64 -16.52 -14.88
C GLY A 158 0.31 -15.90 -13.54
N GLN A 159 0.57 -14.60 -13.43
CA GLN A 159 0.36 -13.84 -12.21
C GLN A 159 -0.23 -12.46 -12.52
N LEU A 160 -0.97 -11.93 -11.56
CA LEU A 160 -1.35 -10.53 -11.48
C LEU A 160 -0.74 -9.95 -10.21
N SER A 161 0.18 -9.00 -10.36
CA SER A 161 0.94 -8.41 -9.27
C SER A 161 0.52 -6.97 -8.99
N LEU A 162 0.42 -6.61 -7.72
CA LEU A 162 0.36 -5.21 -7.32
C LEU A 162 1.77 -4.63 -7.30
N VAL A 163 1.93 -3.44 -7.87
CA VAL A 163 3.20 -2.73 -7.93
C VAL A 163 3.01 -1.29 -7.47
N ALA A 164 4.11 -0.55 -7.32
CA ALA A 164 4.03 0.90 -7.18
C ALA A 164 3.39 1.52 -8.43
N ARG A 165 2.58 2.57 -8.27
CA ARG A 165 1.89 3.22 -9.39
C ARG A 165 2.92 3.74 -10.40
N PRO A 166 2.93 3.28 -11.66
CA PRO A 166 4.07 3.53 -12.56
C PRO A 166 4.33 5.00 -12.91
N VAL A 167 3.31 5.85 -12.85
CA VAL A 167 3.44 7.29 -13.17
C VAL A 167 4.29 8.07 -12.15
N ASP A 168 4.33 7.64 -10.89
CA ASP A 168 5.05 8.32 -9.81
C ASP A 168 5.99 7.39 -9.01
N GLY A 169 5.94 6.08 -9.26
CA GLY A 169 6.76 5.08 -8.60
C GLY A 169 6.36 4.84 -7.14
N ILE A 170 5.13 5.17 -6.74
CA ILE A 170 4.68 5.07 -5.35
C ILE A 170 3.49 4.11 -5.22
N ALA A 171 3.57 3.17 -4.28
CA ALA A 171 2.40 2.56 -3.64
C ALA A 171 2.20 3.23 -2.28
N ALA A 172 0.98 3.65 -1.96
CA ALA A 172 0.73 4.36 -0.72
C ALA A 172 -0.72 4.25 -0.26
N VAL A 173 -0.93 4.48 1.03
CA VAL A 173 -2.25 4.68 1.65
C VAL A 173 -2.27 6.02 2.39
N ALA A 174 -3.42 6.67 2.46
CA ALA A 174 -3.63 7.92 3.17
C ALA A 174 -4.58 7.70 4.34
N ALA A 175 -4.20 8.17 5.55
CA ALA A 175 -5.05 8.09 6.73
C ALA A 175 -6.22 9.09 6.67
N CYS A 176 -7.31 8.85 7.39
CA CYS A 176 -8.45 9.79 7.39
C CYS A 176 -8.12 11.13 8.05
N THR A 177 -7.10 11.17 8.90
CA THR A 177 -6.53 12.40 9.48
C THR A 177 -5.77 13.24 8.45
N ALA A 178 -5.66 12.78 7.19
CA ALA A 178 -4.89 13.44 6.17
C ALA A 178 -5.28 14.90 5.98
N SER A 179 -4.34 15.82 6.18
CA SER A 179 -4.50 17.25 5.96
C SER A 179 -3.63 17.71 4.79
N VAL A 180 -4.11 18.70 4.02
CA VAL A 180 -3.35 19.27 2.88
C VAL A 180 -2.07 19.96 3.35
N THR A 181 -2.02 20.39 4.61
CA THR A 181 -0.85 21.04 5.22
C THR A 181 0.21 20.05 5.70
N GLU A 182 -0.12 18.77 5.89
CA GLU A 182 0.76 17.76 6.48
C GLU A 182 0.77 16.46 5.67
N VAL A 183 0.84 16.59 4.34
CA VAL A 183 0.79 15.45 3.40
C VAL A 183 1.81 14.35 3.75
N ASN A 184 3.02 14.73 4.15
CA ASN A 184 4.08 13.78 4.50
C ASN A 184 3.82 13.03 5.82
N GLN A 185 2.95 13.54 6.69
CA GLN A 185 2.56 12.89 7.95
C GLN A 185 1.24 12.11 7.80
N SER A 186 0.59 12.25 6.64
CA SER A 186 -0.74 11.74 6.35
C SER A 186 -0.73 10.51 5.44
N ILE A 187 0.42 10.25 4.80
CA ILE A 187 0.60 9.21 3.79
C ILE A 187 1.63 8.21 4.28
N SER A 188 1.27 6.93 4.21
CA SER A 188 2.23 5.83 4.36
C SER A 188 2.63 5.29 3.00
N ARG A 189 3.93 5.21 2.75
CA ARG A 189 4.45 4.51 1.57
C ARG A 189 4.48 3.01 1.87
N ILE A 190 3.86 2.24 0.99
CA ILE A 190 3.84 0.78 1.09
C ILE A 190 5.15 0.23 0.53
N GLN A 191 5.85 -0.55 1.34
CA GLN A 191 7.07 -1.23 0.91
C GLN A 191 6.74 -2.33 -0.09
N THR A 192 7.64 -2.64 -1.01
CA THR A 192 7.42 -3.70 -2.02
C THR A 192 7.08 -5.06 -1.41
N LYS A 193 7.62 -5.37 -0.21
CA LYS A 193 7.31 -6.61 0.52
C LYS A 193 5.86 -6.67 1.07
N ASN A 194 5.19 -5.52 1.14
CA ASN A 194 3.80 -5.38 1.60
C ASN A 194 2.81 -5.28 0.41
N LEU A 195 3.27 -5.63 -0.81
CA LEU A 195 2.44 -5.71 -2.01
C LEU A 195 2.23 -7.16 -2.42
N GLY A 196 0.98 -7.59 -2.47
CA GLY A 196 0.61 -8.96 -2.83
C GLY A 196 0.49 -9.21 -4.33
N TRP A 197 0.48 -10.49 -4.70
CA TRP A 197 0.12 -10.94 -6.04
C TRP A 197 -0.65 -12.26 -5.98
N VAL A 198 -1.48 -12.48 -6.99
CA VAL A 198 -2.17 -13.77 -7.20
C VAL A 198 -1.49 -14.51 -8.33
N ALA A 199 -1.49 -15.83 -8.26
CA ALA A 199 -0.96 -16.69 -9.32
C ALA A 199 -1.97 -17.75 -9.74
N PHE A 200 -1.84 -18.21 -10.98
CA PHE A 200 -2.72 -19.21 -11.57
C PHE A 200 -1.94 -20.43 -12.05
N GLY A 201 -2.53 -21.62 -11.90
CA GLY A 201 -1.89 -22.89 -12.23
C GLY A 201 -0.89 -23.33 -11.15
N SER A 202 0.30 -23.81 -11.51
CA SER A 202 1.29 -24.31 -10.54
C SER A 202 2.09 -23.22 -9.82
N SER A 203 1.97 -21.97 -10.26
CA SER A 203 2.65 -20.83 -9.67
C SER A 203 2.07 -20.47 -8.29
N LYS A 204 2.91 -19.96 -7.39
CA LYS A 204 2.49 -19.55 -6.03
C LYS A 204 2.24 -18.06 -5.96
N GLY A 205 1.06 -17.68 -5.46
CA GLY A 205 0.77 -16.29 -5.08
C GLY A 205 1.55 -15.84 -3.84
N HIS A 206 1.40 -14.58 -3.49
CA HIS A 206 1.95 -13.99 -2.28
C HIS A 206 0.90 -13.22 -1.52
N ASP A 207 0.64 -13.73 -0.32
CA ASP A 207 -0.04 -13.00 0.74
C ASP A 207 1.02 -12.19 1.52
N PRO A 208 0.98 -10.84 1.46
CA PRO A 208 1.94 -9.99 2.17
C PRO A 208 1.73 -9.96 3.69
N THR A 209 0.59 -10.45 4.20
CA THR A 209 0.30 -10.52 5.64
C THR A 209 1.01 -11.68 6.33
N VAL A 210 1.40 -12.70 5.54
CA VAL A 210 2.11 -13.88 6.06
C VAL A 210 3.61 -13.60 6.03
N PRO A 211 4.32 -13.69 7.17
CA PRO A 211 5.76 -13.53 7.21
C PRO A 211 6.44 -14.47 6.21
N ALA A 212 7.41 -13.96 5.46
CA ALA A 212 8.23 -14.79 4.58
C ALA A 212 8.83 -15.94 5.40
N SER A 213 8.54 -17.18 5.01
CA SER A 213 9.10 -18.35 5.70
C SER A 213 10.63 -18.24 5.68
N PRO A 214 11.32 -18.38 6.82
CA PRO A 214 12.76 -18.15 6.92
C PRO A 214 13.64 -19.16 6.15
N ASN A 215 13.05 -20.16 5.49
CA ASN A 215 13.76 -21.25 4.82
C ASN A 215 13.34 -21.42 3.35
N ARG A 216 13.58 -20.41 2.50
CA ARG A 216 13.50 -20.57 1.05
C ARG A 216 14.84 -20.22 0.40
#